data_AF-A0A450X0R6-F1
#
_entry.id   AF-A0A450X0R6-F1
#
_cell.length_a   1.000
_cell.length_b   1.000
_cell.length_c   1.000
_cell.angle_alpha   90.00
_cell.angle_beta   90.00
_cell.angle_gamma   90.00
#
_symmetry.space_group_name_H-M   'P 1'
#
loop_
_entity.id
_entity.type
_entity.pdbx_description
1 polymer ?
#
loop_
_entity_poly.entity_id
_entity_poly.type
_entity_poly.pdbx_seq_one_letter_code
_entity_poly.pdbx_strand_id
1 'polypeptide(L)'
;MRRGLGFLVEQRASPDASLDKFAEQSAREDGPFGEHLRRILMILSRDAGLLDTVRDLLQEKPCSDFTSFHRLRSAGIVEGEFGSEARFRCELYARYLKKHLL
;
A
#
# COMPACT_ATOMS: atom_id res chain seq x y z
N MET A 1 3.96 23.21 -13.16
CA MET A 1 3.64 22.83 -11.77
C MET A 1 2.16 23.08 -11.50
N ARG A 2 1.29 22.06 -11.68
CA ARG A 2 -0.17 21.99 -11.37
C ARG A 2 -0.86 21.03 -12.37
N ARG A 3 -0.60 19.72 -12.28
CA ARG A 3 -1.30 18.71 -13.12
C ARG A 3 -1.65 17.40 -12.39
N GLY A 4 -1.60 17.37 -11.06
CA GLY A 4 -1.99 16.18 -10.30
C GLY A 4 -3.51 16.07 -10.05
N LEU A 5 -4.20 17.21 -9.88
CA LEU A 5 -5.59 17.23 -9.40
C LEU A 5 -6.64 17.16 -10.51
N GLY A 6 -6.28 17.46 -11.77
CA GLY A 6 -7.23 17.45 -12.89
C GLY A 6 -7.64 16.06 -13.34
N PHE A 7 -6.76 15.05 -13.19
CA PHE A 7 -7.04 13.68 -13.62
C PHE A 7 -8.07 12.96 -12.72
N LEU A 8 -8.28 13.44 -11.50
CA LEU A 8 -9.21 12.84 -10.53
C LEU A 8 -10.67 13.21 -10.78
N VAL A 9 -10.95 14.29 -11.52
CA VAL A 9 -12.32 14.76 -11.78
C VAL A 9 -12.97 14.07 -12.98
N GLU A 10 -12.18 13.60 -13.96
CA GLU A 10 -12.72 13.04 -15.21
C GLU A 10 -13.16 11.57 -15.10
N GLN A 11 -12.73 10.84 -14.06
CA GLN A 11 -13.09 9.42 -13.84
C GLN A 11 -14.28 9.21 -12.88
N ARG A 12 -15.12 10.23 -12.67
CA ARG A 12 -16.28 10.17 -11.75
C ARG A 12 -17.47 9.33 -12.28
N ALA A 13 -17.23 8.38 -13.17
CA ALA A 13 -18.27 7.58 -13.82
C ALA A 13 -17.95 6.08 -13.78
N SER A 14 -17.66 5.53 -12.59
CA SER A 14 -17.87 4.12 -12.22
C SER A 14 -17.44 3.91 -10.76
N PRO A 15 -18.36 3.70 -9.81
CA PRO A 15 -18.03 3.58 -8.38
C PRO A 15 -17.21 2.32 -8.02
N ASP A 16 -16.97 1.40 -8.97
CA ASP A 16 -16.27 0.13 -8.72
C ASP A 16 -14.98 -0.04 -9.56
N ALA A 17 -14.74 0.80 -10.57
CA ALA A 17 -13.74 0.54 -11.61
C ALA A 17 -12.46 1.38 -11.58
N SER A 18 -12.26 2.30 -10.63
CA SER A 18 -11.23 3.34 -10.81
C SER A 18 -10.15 3.46 -9.73
N LEU A 19 -10.06 2.51 -8.79
CA LEU A 19 -8.86 2.36 -7.94
C LEU A 19 -7.91 1.28 -8.45
N ASP A 20 -8.42 0.20 -9.05
CA ASP A 20 -7.59 -0.86 -9.63
C ASP A 20 -6.85 -0.35 -10.87
N LYS A 21 -7.57 0.27 -11.81
CA LYS A 21 -6.97 0.97 -12.95
C LYS A 21 -6.05 2.13 -12.51
N PHE A 22 -6.36 2.82 -11.41
CA PHE A 22 -5.50 3.88 -10.89
C PHE A 22 -4.25 3.35 -10.20
N ALA A 23 -4.33 2.21 -9.52
CA ALA A 23 -3.17 1.51 -8.96
C ALA A 23 -2.29 0.98 -10.08
N GLU A 24 -2.88 0.39 -11.13
CA GLU A 24 -2.16 -0.07 -12.31
C GLU A 24 -1.54 1.09 -13.09
N GLN A 25 -2.27 2.18 -13.31
CA GLN A 25 -1.77 3.39 -13.98
C GLN A 25 -0.74 4.14 -13.12
N SER A 26 -0.92 4.21 -11.81
CA SER A 26 0.02 4.84 -10.89
C SER A 26 1.26 3.98 -10.67
N ALA A 27 1.16 2.66 -10.79
CA ALA A 27 2.30 1.73 -10.76
C ALA A 27 3.09 1.73 -12.09
N ARG A 28 2.58 2.37 -13.15
CA ARG A 28 3.39 2.64 -14.35
C ARG A 28 4.55 3.54 -13.99
N GLU A 29 5.63 3.41 -14.75
CA GLU A 29 6.94 3.97 -14.40
C GLU A 29 6.96 5.50 -14.26
N ASP A 30 5.97 6.18 -14.85
CA ASP A 30 5.80 7.65 -14.87
C ASP A 30 4.65 8.13 -13.95
N GLY A 31 4.04 7.24 -13.16
CA GLY A 31 2.91 7.56 -12.28
C GLY A 31 3.35 8.25 -10.98
N PRO A 32 2.53 9.14 -10.40
CA PRO A 32 2.91 9.95 -9.23
C PRO A 32 3.16 9.12 -7.95
N PHE A 33 2.71 7.87 -7.89
CA PHE A 33 2.88 6.97 -6.74
C PHE A 33 3.69 5.70 -7.07
N GLY A 34 4.06 5.46 -8.32
CA GLY A 34 4.66 4.20 -8.77
C GLY A 34 6.08 3.98 -8.28
N GLU A 35 6.87 5.05 -8.21
CA GLU A 35 8.18 5.03 -7.58
C GLU A 35 8.08 4.72 -6.08
N HIS A 36 7.10 5.34 -5.39
CA HIS A 36 6.90 5.10 -3.96
C HIS A 36 6.47 3.66 -3.66
N LEU A 37 5.51 3.13 -4.43
CA LEU A 37 5.03 1.75 -4.29
C LEU A 37 6.13 0.72 -4.59
N ARG A 38 6.92 0.93 -5.65
CA ARG A 38 8.07 0.06 -5.97
C ARG A 38 9.15 0.12 -4.88
N ARG A 39 9.42 1.31 -4.35
CA ARG A 39 10.35 1.47 -3.22
C ARG A 39 9.88 0.71 -2.00
N ILE A 40 8.59 0.78 -1.67
CA ILE A 40 8.00 -0.02 -0.57
C ILE A 40 8.23 -1.50 -0.84
N LEU A 41 7.85 -1.99 -2.02
CA LEU A 41 8.00 -3.40 -2.38
C LEU A 41 9.46 -3.88 -2.31
N MET A 42 10.41 -3.05 -2.77
CA MET A 42 11.85 -3.34 -2.69
C MET A 42 12.35 -3.41 -1.25
N ILE A 43 11.89 -2.51 -0.37
CA ILE A 43 12.24 -2.53 1.06
C ILE A 43 11.68 -3.80 1.72
N LEU A 44 10.41 -4.12 1.47
CA LEU A 44 9.77 -5.34 1.99
C LEU A 44 10.51 -6.60 1.51
N SER A 45 10.89 -6.65 0.24
CA SER A 45 11.61 -7.81 -0.33
C SER A 45 13.00 -8.04 0.27
N ARG A 46 13.59 -7.04 0.93
CA ARG A 46 14.92 -7.12 1.57
C ARG A 46 14.86 -7.47 3.05
N ASP A 47 13.68 -7.40 3.67
CA ASP A 47 13.48 -7.63 5.10
C ASP A 47 12.33 -8.62 5.28
N ALA A 48 12.70 -9.87 5.58
CA ALA A 48 11.73 -10.96 5.70
C ALA A 48 10.71 -10.72 6.83
N GLY A 49 11.07 -10.00 7.91
CA GLY A 49 10.16 -9.69 9.01
C GLY A 49 9.09 -8.68 8.59
N LEU A 50 9.49 -7.64 7.85
CA LEU A 50 8.53 -6.69 7.28
C LEU A 50 7.58 -7.37 6.28
N LEU A 51 8.12 -8.26 5.45
CA LEU A 51 7.34 -8.97 4.44
C LEU A 51 6.32 -9.91 5.08
N ASP A 52 6.73 -10.66 6.10
CA ASP A 52 5.84 -11.56 6.85
C ASP A 52 4.73 -10.79 7.56
N THR A 53 5.07 -9.65 8.20
CA THR A 53 4.10 -8.77 8.85
C THR A 53 3.07 -8.22 7.86
N VAL A 54 3.49 -7.83 6.65
CA VAL A 54 2.58 -7.38 5.60
C VAL A 54 1.68 -8.53 5.12
N ARG A 55 2.19 -9.76 5.02
CA ARG A 55 1.39 -10.93 4.66
C ARG A 55 0.36 -11.26 5.73
N ASP A 56 0.73 -11.22 7.01
CA ASP A 56 -0.21 -11.38 8.11
C ASP A 56 -1.32 -10.34 8.03
N LEU A 57 -0.97 -9.08 7.78
CA LEU A 57 -1.92 -7.98 7.64
C LEU A 57 -2.87 -8.18 6.43
N LEU A 58 -2.36 -8.70 5.32
CA LEU A 58 -3.14 -9.04 4.12
C LEU A 58 -4.06 -10.25 4.33
N GLN A 59 -3.72 -11.12 5.28
CA GLN A 59 -4.49 -12.31 5.67
C GLN A 59 -5.38 -12.06 6.90
N GLU A 60 -5.50 -10.81 7.35
CA GLU A 60 -6.27 -10.42 8.54
C GLU A 60 -5.82 -11.15 9.82
N LYS A 61 -4.54 -11.53 9.86
CA LYS A 61 -3.90 -12.14 11.03
C LYS A 61 -3.30 -11.06 11.93
N PRO A 62 -3.29 -11.27 13.26
CA PRO A 62 -2.64 -10.36 14.17
C PRO A 62 -1.14 -10.30 13.88
N CYS A 63 -0.58 -9.09 13.78
CA CYS A 63 0.85 -8.92 13.56
C CYS A 63 1.64 -9.42 14.77
N SER A 64 2.45 -10.46 14.58
CA SER A 64 3.27 -11.04 15.65
C SER A 64 4.59 -10.28 15.86
N ASP A 65 5.09 -9.58 14.85
CA ASP A 65 6.34 -8.81 14.94
C ASP A 65 6.09 -7.31 15.15
N PHE A 66 6.16 -6.88 16.40
CA PHE A 66 5.94 -5.49 16.80
C PHE A 66 6.97 -4.52 16.22
N THR A 67 8.21 -4.97 16.01
CA THR A 67 9.29 -4.16 15.43
C THR A 67 8.96 -3.78 13.99
N SER A 68 8.54 -4.77 13.19
CA SER A 68 8.12 -4.59 11.81
C SER A 68 6.85 -3.76 11.72
N PHE A 69 5.86 -4.00 12.59
CA PHE A 69 4.66 -3.16 12.68
C PHE A 69 5.01 -1.69 12.93
N HIS A 70 5.87 -1.40 13.91
CA HIS A 70 6.25 -0.02 14.21
C HIS A 70 7.01 0.63 13.05
N ARG A 71 7.89 -0.12 12.37
CA ARG A 71 8.58 0.36 11.15
C ARG A 71 7.61 0.70 10.02
N LEU A 72 6.64 -0.18 9.75
CA LEU A 72 5.59 0.07 8.75
C LEU A 72 4.73 1.28 9.11
N ARG A 73 4.42 1.46 10.40
CA ARG A 73 3.66 2.60 10.91
C ARG A 73 4.44 3.90 10.77
N SER A 74 5.72 3.92 11.16
CA SER A 74 6.61 5.07 10.97
C SER A 74 6.81 5.42 9.49
N ALA A 75 6.81 4.42 8.61
CA ALA A 75 6.83 4.62 7.16
C ALA A 75 5.49 5.12 6.58
N GLY A 76 4.43 5.17 7.38
CA GLY A 76 3.11 5.62 6.97
C GLY A 76 2.36 4.62 6.07
N ILE A 77 2.76 3.36 6.06
CA ILE A 77 2.15 2.28 5.26
C ILE A 77 0.93 1.72 5.99
N VAL A 78 1.06 1.57 7.32
CA VAL A 78 0.01 1.07 8.21
C VAL A 78 -0.32 2.09 9.28
N GLU A 79 -1.51 1.94 9.86
CA GLU A 79 -1.99 2.69 11.02
C GLU A 79 -2.55 1.72 12.07
N GLY A 80 -2.79 2.23 13.28
CA GLY A 80 -3.19 1.45 14.45
C GLY A 80 -2.31 1.74 15.65
N GLU A 81 -2.86 1.61 16.86
CA GLU A 81 -2.11 1.79 18.11
C GLU A 81 -1.35 0.50 18.49
N PHE A 82 -1.96 -0.65 18.23
CA PHE A 82 -1.40 -1.98 18.53
C PHE A 82 -1.39 -2.87 17.28
N GLY A 83 -0.56 -3.92 17.29
CA GLY A 83 -0.45 -4.87 16.17
C GLY A 83 -1.75 -5.62 15.84
N SER A 84 -2.67 -5.72 16.80
CA SER A 84 -4.02 -6.26 16.62
C SER A 84 -4.99 -5.31 15.91
N GLU A 85 -4.71 -4.00 15.95
CA GLU A 85 -5.48 -2.94 15.28
C GLU A 85 -4.78 -2.45 14.01
N ALA A 86 -3.71 -3.13 13.61
CA ALA A 86 -2.96 -2.81 12.43
C ALA A 86 -3.89 -2.85 11.21
N ARG A 87 -3.88 -1.79 10.42
CA ARG A 87 -4.55 -1.75 9.11
C ARG A 87 -3.73 -0.93 8.13
N PHE A 88 -3.85 -1.22 6.84
CA PHE A 88 -3.22 -0.39 5.82
C PHE A 88 -3.81 1.02 5.85
N ARG A 89 -2.95 2.03 5.75
CA ARG A 89 -3.35 3.44 5.80
C ARG A 89 -4.24 3.86 4.62
N CYS A 90 -4.10 3.17 3.51
CA CYS A 90 -4.97 3.33 2.36
C CYS A 90 -5.16 2.02 1.63
N GLU A 91 -6.31 1.90 0.97
CA GLU A 91 -6.67 0.71 0.22
C GLU A 91 -5.72 0.43 -0.95
N LEU A 92 -5.06 1.48 -1.48
CA LEU A 92 -4.04 1.36 -2.52
C LEU A 92 -2.88 0.46 -2.08
N TYR A 93 -2.39 0.60 -0.84
CA TYR A 93 -1.32 -0.26 -0.32
C TYR A 93 -1.79 -1.69 -0.16
N ALA A 94 -2.98 -1.90 0.41
CA ALA A 94 -3.55 -3.24 0.57
C ALA A 94 -3.67 -3.95 -0.78
N ARG A 95 -4.28 -3.29 -1.78
CA ARG A 95 -4.48 -3.86 -3.12
C ARG A 95 -3.16 -4.12 -3.86
N TYR A 96 -2.26 -3.14 -3.86
CA TYR A 96 -0.96 -3.26 -4.53
C TYR A 96 -0.12 -4.39 -3.93
N LEU A 97 0.02 -4.42 -2.59
CA LEU A 97 0.80 -5.44 -1.91
C LEU A 97 0.15 -6.82 -2.02
N LYS A 98 -1.18 -6.91 -1.98
CA LYS A 98 -1.91 -8.15 -2.25
C LYS A 98 -1.58 -8.73 -3.62
N LYS A 99 -1.61 -7.91 -4.67
CA LYS A 99 -1.31 -8.33 -6.06
C LYS A 99 0.13 -8.82 -6.26
N HIS A 100 1.06 -8.36 -5.43
CA HIS A 100 2.49 -8.65 -5.60
C HIS A 100 3.06 -9.67 -4.59
N LEU A 101 2.39 -9.91 -3.45
CA LEU A 101 2.90 -10.75 -2.36
C LEU A 101 2.07 -12.02 -2.08
N LEU A 102 0.85 -12.10 -2.63
CA LEU A 102 -0.06 -13.26 -2.60
C LEU A 102 -0.36 -13.71 -4.03
#